data_AF-A0A4V2PV83-F1
#
_entry.id   AF-A0A4V2PV83-F1
#
_cell.length_a   1.000
_cell.length_b   1.000
_cell.length_c   1.000
_cell.angle_alpha   90.00
_cell.angle_beta   90.00
_cell.angle_gamma   90.00
#
_symmetry.space_group_name_H-M   'P 1'
#
loop_
_entity.id
_entity.type
_entity.pdbx_description
1 polymer ?
#
loop_
_entity_poly.entity_id
_entity_poly.type
_entity_poly.pdbx_seq_one_letter_code
_entity_poly.pdbx_strand_id
1 'polypeptide(L)'
;MKATNLEFRFRMPIIFALYVLGFWAPWERYSSHTSAITSTWLELIGAIASAHWLSLSNATMFVTSMAIALAFAGAVIRIWGTAYLGASTMQAPSLQGQQVLAAGPYRHVRNPLYLGSYLTALTVAILMPPQGALFFVVTLGFFILRLVLAEESFLRDKLNGPYLDYVKRVPRILPSPWPRVPSSATRPHWFDGLLAETFPLAFAICFAVLAWRYNSHLLTQSVIICFGGSLIVRAMLPGRHPDGVLSK
;
A
#
# COMPACT_ATOMS: atom_id res chain seq x y z
N MET A 1 12.60 17.94 0.57
CA MET A 1 11.80 18.60 1.63
C MET A 1 11.20 17.52 2.53
N LYS A 2 11.50 17.53 3.83
CA LYS A 2 11.00 16.53 4.81
C LYS A 2 9.50 16.72 5.05
N ALA A 3 8.76 15.66 5.40
CA ALA A 3 7.39 15.83 5.90
C ALA A 3 7.41 16.55 7.25
N THR A 4 6.51 17.53 7.43
CA THR A 4 6.35 18.24 8.71
C THR A 4 5.61 17.35 9.73
N ASN A 5 5.73 17.64 11.04
CA ASN A 5 4.94 16.92 12.07
C ASN A 5 3.43 16.95 11.81
N LEU A 6 2.95 17.98 11.11
CA LEU A 6 1.57 18.10 10.65
C LEU A 6 1.22 17.03 9.61
N GLU A 7 2.10 16.76 8.63
CA GLU A 7 1.88 15.74 7.60
C GLU A 7 1.75 14.32 8.20
N PHE A 8 2.50 14.01 9.26
CA PHE A 8 2.32 12.74 9.99
C PHE A 8 1.00 12.67 10.74
N ARG A 9 0.59 13.75 11.40
CA ARG A 9 -0.68 13.81 12.14
C ARG A 9 -1.88 13.72 11.20
N PHE A 10 -1.81 14.38 10.06
CA PHE A 10 -2.89 14.44 9.06
C PHE A 10 -2.73 13.41 7.94
N ARG A 11 -1.85 12.42 8.08
CA ARG A 11 -1.59 11.40 7.04
C ARG A 11 -2.86 10.70 6.55
N MET A 12 -3.75 10.31 7.46
CA MET A 12 -4.97 9.59 7.10
C MET A 12 -5.98 10.50 6.39
N PRO A 13 -6.29 11.72 6.90
CA PRO A 13 -7.09 12.69 6.16
C PRO A 13 -6.53 13.05 4.77
N ILE A 14 -5.21 13.23 4.65
CA ILE A 14 -4.57 13.54 3.36
C ILE A 14 -4.76 12.39 2.38
N ILE A 15 -4.42 11.15 2.79
CA ILE A 15 -4.58 9.96 1.95
C ILE A 15 -6.05 9.80 1.54
N PHE A 16 -6.98 9.96 2.48
CA PHE A 16 -8.41 9.88 2.18
C PHE A 16 -8.85 10.94 1.17
N ALA A 17 -8.41 12.20 1.33
CA ALA A 17 -8.68 13.26 0.36
C ALA A 17 -8.11 12.95 -1.03
N LEU A 18 -6.91 12.36 -1.11
CA LEU A 18 -6.33 11.92 -2.38
C LEU A 18 -7.20 10.84 -3.05
N TYR A 19 -7.69 9.85 -2.29
CA TYR A 19 -8.62 8.84 -2.84
C TYR A 19 -9.91 9.49 -3.36
N VAL A 20 -10.52 10.40 -2.59
CA VAL A 20 -11.75 11.10 -3.01
C VAL A 20 -11.51 11.91 -4.27
N LEU A 21 -10.44 12.70 -4.33
CA LEU A 21 -10.09 13.51 -5.50
C LEU A 21 -9.76 12.65 -6.72
N GLY A 22 -9.09 11.50 -6.53
CA GLY A 22 -8.78 10.55 -7.60
C GLY A 22 -10.03 9.92 -8.21
N PHE A 23 -11.01 9.51 -7.40
CA PHE A 23 -12.28 8.96 -7.90
C PHE A 23 -13.22 10.03 -8.45
N TRP A 24 -13.22 11.24 -7.88
CA TRP A 24 -14.10 12.32 -8.31
C TRP A 24 -13.61 13.01 -9.58
N ALA A 25 -12.28 13.19 -9.71
CA ALA A 25 -11.57 13.76 -10.85
C ALA A 25 -12.36 14.89 -11.56
N PRO A 26 -12.76 15.96 -10.86
CA PRO A 26 -13.67 16.98 -11.40
C PRO A 26 -13.13 17.66 -12.67
N TRP A 27 -11.81 17.70 -12.83
CA TRP A 27 -11.11 18.26 -13.98
C TRP A 27 -11.33 17.46 -15.28
N GLU A 28 -11.71 16.19 -15.19
CA GLU A 28 -11.92 15.34 -16.37
C GLU A 28 -13.14 15.77 -17.19
N ARG A 29 -14.12 16.40 -16.53
CA ARG A 29 -15.30 17.01 -17.17
C ARG A 29 -14.93 18.14 -18.14
N TYR A 30 -13.76 18.75 -17.96
CA TYR A 30 -13.29 19.85 -18.81
C TYR A 30 -12.38 19.38 -19.95
N SER A 31 -11.91 18.13 -19.90
CA SER A 31 -10.92 17.60 -20.85
C SER A 31 -11.47 16.55 -21.82
N SER A 32 -12.58 15.90 -21.50
CA SER A 32 -13.11 14.79 -22.30
C SER A 32 -14.08 15.27 -23.40
N HIS A 33 -13.77 14.94 -24.67
CA HIS A 33 -14.72 15.05 -25.79
C HIS A 33 -15.70 13.86 -25.84
N THR A 34 -15.55 12.89 -24.93
CA THR A 34 -16.35 11.67 -24.81
C THR A 34 -17.26 11.76 -23.57
N SER A 35 -18.56 11.58 -23.76
CA SER A 35 -19.58 11.82 -22.74
C SER A 35 -19.71 10.74 -21.65
N ALA A 36 -18.86 9.70 -21.65
CA ALA A 36 -18.92 8.60 -20.69
C ALA A 36 -17.65 8.57 -19.81
N ILE A 37 -17.82 8.66 -18.49
CA ILE A 37 -16.74 8.46 -17.53
C ILE A 37 -16.37 6.98 -17.55
N THR A 38 -15.23 6.66 -18.17
CA THR A 38 -14.65 5.31 -18.22
C THR A 38 -13.60 5.16 -17.12
N SER A 39 -13.42 3.94 -16.60
CA SER A 39 -12.34 3.64 -15.67
C SER A 39 -11.03 3.44 -16.43
N THR A 40 -9.90 3.82 -15.83
CA THR A 40 -8.54 3.59 -16.35
C THR A 40 -8.31 2.15 -16.78
N TRP A 41 -8.91 1.19 -16.07
CA TRP A 41 -8.86 -0.23 -16.40
C TRP A 41 -9.38 -0.54 -17.82
N LEU A 42 -10.53 0.02 -18.18
CA LEU A 42 -11.14 -0.18 -19.50
C LEU A 42 -10.37 0.60 -20.59
N GLU A 43 -9.92 1.81 -20.27
CA GLU A 43 -9.13 2.64 -21.18
C GLU A 43 -7.77 2.02 -21.51
N LEU A 44 -7.08 1.41 -20.53
CA LEU A 44 -5.83 0.68 -20.76
C LEU A 44 -6.04 -0.53 -21.67
N ILE A 45 -7.14 -1.28 -21.46
CA ILE A 45 -7.51 -2.41 -22.32
C ILE A 45 -7.77 -1.91 -23.75
N GLY A 46 -8.56 -0.85 -23.90
CA GLY A 46 -8.88 -0.22 -25.18
C GLY A 46 -7.64 0.29 -25.91
N ALA A 47 -6.73 0.98 -25.20
CA ALA A 47 -5.49 1.52 -25.75
C ALA A 47 -4.52 0.41 -26.21
N ILE A 48 -4.36 -0.67 -25.44
CA ILE A 48 -3.51 -1.80 -25.85
C ILE A 48 -4.09 -2.52 -27.07
N ALA A 49 -5.43 -2.66 -27.12
CA ALA A 49 -6.11 -3.29 -28.24
C ALA A 49 -6.03 -2.41 -29.52
N SER A 50 -6.20 -1.09 -29.39
CA SER A 50 -6.14 -0.15 -30.51
C SER A 50 -4.73 0.05 -31.07
N ALA A 51 -3.70 -0.10 -30.23
CA ALA A 51 -2.31 -0.12 -30.66
C ALA A 51 -1.92 -1.40 -31.43
N HIS A 52 -2.84 -2.34 -31.62
CA HIS A 52 -2.62 -3.67 -32.22
C HIS A 52 -1.54 -4.51 -31.52
N TRP A 53 -1.23 -4.22 -30.25
CA TRP A 53 -0.25 -4.99 -29.47
C TRP A 53 -0.81 -6.35 -29.07
N LEU A 54 -2.10 -6.40 -28.73
CA LEU A 54 -2.80 -7.61 -28.34
C LEU A 54 -4.24 -7.56 -28.86
N SER A 55 -4.87 -8.72 -29.05
CA SER A 55 -6.32 -8.79 -29.23
C SER A 55 -7.04 -8.24 -27.98
N LEU A 56 -8.27 -7.75 -28.13
CA LEU A 56 -9.05 -7.23 -26.99
C LEU A 56 -9.14 -8.25 -25.84
N SER A 57 -9.30 -9.53 -26.17
CA SER A 57 -9.32 -10.62 -25.19
C SER A 57 -7.98 -10.75 -24.45
N ASN A 58 -6.86 -10.77 -25.17
CA ASN A 58 -5.53 -10.89 -24.57
C ASN A 58 -5.15 -9.62 -23.76
N ALA A 59 -5.51 -8.43 -24.24
CA ALA A 59 -5.33 -7.17 -23.52
C ALA A 59 -6.11 -7.18 -22.19
N THR A 60 -7.37 -7.65 -22.24
CA THR A 60 -8.22 -7.81 -21.06
C THR A 60 -7.60 -8.77 -20.06
N MET A 61 -7.15 -9.95 -20.50
CA MET A 61 -6.48 -10.92 -19.63
C MET A 61 -5.20 -10.35 -19.03
N PHE A 62 -4.39 -9.68 -19.84
CA PHE A 62 -3.10 -9.12 -19.41
C PHE A 62 -3.28 -8.03 -18.34
N VAL A 63 -4.09 -7.00 -18.62
CA VAL A 63 -4.32 -5.88 -17.70
C VAL A 63 -4.96 -6.38 -16.40
N THR A 64 -5.94 -7.29 -16.50
CA THR A 64 -6.63 -7.85 -15.33
C THR A 64 -5.69 -8.70 -14.48
N SER A 65 -4.89 -9.57 -15.10
CA SER A 65 -3.92 -10.41 -14.38
C SER A 65 -2.83 -9.58 -13.72
N MET A 66 -2.37 -8.51 -14.38
CA MET A 66 -1.41 -7.58 -13.81
C MET A 66 -1.98 -6.85 -12.58
N ALA A 67 -3.23 -6.39 -12.66
CA ALA A 67 -3.92 -5.77 -11.54
C ALA A 67 -4.06 -6.72 -10.35
N ILE A 68 -4.47 -7.98 -10.60
CA ILE A 68 -4.55 -9.02 -9.57
C ILE A 68 -3.18 -9.28 -8.94
N ALA A 69 -2.13 -9.39 -9.74
CA ALA A 69 -0.77 -9.60 -9.27
C ALA A 69 -0.30 -8.44 -8.37
N LEU A 70 -0.59 -7.19 -8.74
CA LEU A 70 -0.30 -6.01 -7.92
C LEU A 70 -1.07 -6.01 -6.60
N ALA A 71 -2.35 -6.41 -6.63
CA ALA A 71 -3.19 -6.52 -5.43
C ALA A 71 -2.59 -7.51 -4.42
N PHE A 72 -2.28 -8.72 -4.87
CA PHE A 72 -1.70 -9.77 -4.04
C PHE A 72 -0.28 -9.42 -3.59
N ALA A 73 0.56 -8.87 -4.46
CA ALA A 73 1.90 -8.42 -4.08
C ALA A 73 1.82 -7.35 -2.99
N GLY A 74 0.90 -6.38 -3.11
CA GLY A 74 0.64 -5.37 -2.10
C GLY A 74 0.24 -5.98 -0.75
N ALA A 75 -0.74 -6.89 -0.76
CA ALA A 75 -1.22 -7.57 0.43
C ALA A 75 -0.13 -8.42 1.10
N VAL A 76 0.59 -9.24 0.33
CA VAL A 76 1.65 -10.13 0.84
C VAL A 76 2.79 -9.32 1.45
N ILE A 77 3.26 -8.26 0.79
CA ILE A 77 4.32 -7.40 1.33
C ILE A 77 3.89 -6.75 2.64
N ARG A 78 2.62 -6.32 2.74
CA ARG A 78 2.08 -5.74 3.97
C ARG A 78 1.98 -6.76 5.10
N ILE A 79 1.39 -7.93 4.84
CA ILE A 79 1.29 -9.03 5.82
C ILE A 79 2.69 -9.42 6.30
N TRP A 80 3.64 -9.56 5.38
CA TRP A 80 5.03 -9.88 5.70
C TRP A 80 5.69 -8.78 6.55
N GLY A 81 5.48 -7.50 6.24
CA GLY A 81 6.03 -6.39 7.04
C GLY A 81 5.43 -6.36 8.46
N THR A 82 4.11 -6.44 8.54
CA THR A 82 3.36 -6.34 9.80
C THR A 82 3.62 -7.52 10.72
N ALA A 83 3.83 -8.72 10.16
CA ALA A 83 4.22 -9.90 10.93
C ALA A 83 5.55 -9.71 11.68
N TYR A 84 6.49 -8.92 11.14
CA TYR A 84 7.77 -8.64 11.80
C TYR A 84 7.77 -7.37 12.67
N LEU A 85 6.90 -6.39 12.38
CA LEU A 85 6.81 -5.13 13.13
C LEU A 85 5.90 -5.24 14.37
N GLY A 86 4.93 -6.16 14.35
CA GLY A 86 3.87 -6.28 15.36
C GLY A 86 2.70 -5.33 15.08
N ALA A 87 1.46 -5.83 15.22
CA ALA A 87 0.24 -5.09 14.89
C ALA A 87 -0.01 -3.86 15.78
N SER A 88 0.47 -3.87 17.03
CA SER A 88 0.34 -2.77 17.99
C SER A 88 1.28 -1.59 17.73
N THR A 89 2.30 -1.77 16.88
CA THR A 89 3.34 -0.78 16.57
C THR A 89 3.01 0.08 15.33
N MET A 90 1.90 -0.18 14.64
CA MET A 90 1.53 0.52 13.41
C MET A 90 1.23 2.03 13.61
N GLN A 91 1.07 2.49 14.86
CA GLN A 91 0.74 3.89 15.15
C GLN A 91 1.88 4.69 15.79
N ALA A 92 2.94 4.04 16.28
CA ALA A 92 4.14 4.69 16.78
C ALA A 92 5.31 3.70 16.63
N PRO A 93 6.49 4.09 16.13
CA PRO A 93 7.64 3.21 16.10
C PRO A 93 8.04 2.89 17.55
N SER A 94 7.49 1.82 18.13
CA SER A 94 7.94 1.34 19.43
C SER A 94 9.28 0.69 19.21
N LEU A 95 10.30 1.40 19.66
CA LEU A 95 11.66 0.95 19.83
C LEU A 95 11.64 -0.30 20.71
N GLN A 96 11.53 -1.50 20.15
CA GLN A 96 12.03 -2.67 20.87
C GLN A 96 13.56 -2.54 20.94
N GLY A 97 14.04 -1.92 22.02
CA GLY A 97 15.42 -2.02 22.49
C GLY A 97 16.50 -1.40 21.61
N GLN A 98 16.31 -0.19 21.06
CA GLN A 98 17.36 0.56 20.32
C GLN A 98 18.01 -0.20 19.14
N GLN A 99 17.41 -1.29 18.67
CA GLN A 99 17.93 -2.09 17.57
C GLN A 99 17.11 -1.86 16.30
N VAL A 100 17.81 -1.83 15.17
CA VAL A 100 17.19 -1.71 13.84
C VAL A 100 16.45 -3.01 13.54
N LEU A 101 15.16 -2.93 13.20
CA LEU A 101 14.42 -4.06 12.68
C LEU A 101 14.97 -4.45 11.29
N ALA A 102 15.80 -5.49 11.26
CA ALA A 102 16.48 -5.99 10.07
C ALA A 102 16.08 -7.45 9.79
N ALA A 103 14.79 -7.77 9.93
CA ALA A 103 14.25 -9.11 9.70
C ALA A 103 13.13 -9.09 8.65
N GLY A 104 12.88 -10.24 8.02
CA GLY A 104 11.84 -10.37 6.99
C GLY A 104 12.02 -9.38 5.82
N PRO A 105 10.97 -8.63 5.42
CA PRO A 105 11.01 -7.77 4.24
C PRO A 105 11.92 -6.55 4.42
N TYR A 106 12.21 -6.16 5.66
CA TYR A 106 13.12 -5.06 6.00
C TYR A 106 14.57 -5.33 5.54
N ARG A 107 14.90 -6.58 5.21
CA ARG A 107 16.21 -6.94 4.62
C ARG A 107 16.29 -6.66 3.13
N HIS A 108 15.15 -6.47 2.47
CA HIS A 108 15.02 -6.27 1.02
C HIS A 108 14.73 -4.82 0.67
N VAL A 109 13.91 -4.14 1.47
CA VAL A 109 13.56 -2.73 1.31
C VAL A 109 13.35 -2.12 2.69
N ARG A 110 13.75 -0.85 2.87
CA ARG A 110 13.65 -0.20 4.20
C ARG A 110 12.20 0.01 4.66
N ASN A 111 11.30 0.20 3.70
CA ASN A 111 9.94 0.68 3.91
C ASN A 111 8.89 -0.24 3.24
N PRO A 112 8.83 -1.54 3.60
CA PRO A 112 8.00 -2.52 2.90
C PRO A 112 6.50 -2.22 3.05
N LEU A 113 6.06 -1.70 4.19
CA LEU A 113 4.64 -1.36 4.41
C LEU A 113 4.16 -0.25 3.47
N TYR A 114 5.00 0.77 3.23
CA TYR A 114 4.70 1.82 2.27
C TYR A 114 4.70 1.29 0.83
N LEU A 115 5.64 0.41 0.48
CA LEU A 115 5.67 -0.25 -0.82
C LEU A 115 4.38 -1.05 -1.06
N GLY A 116 4.01 -1.93 -0.13
CA GLY A 116 2.79 -2.73 -0.26
C GLY A 116 1.51 -1.89 -0.28
N SER A 117 1.48 -0.79 0.49
CA SER A 117 0.38 0.18 0.45
C SER A 117 0.27 0.87 -0.90
N TYR A 118 1.41 1.24 -1.49
CA TYR A 118 1.43 1.87 -2.81
C TYR A 118 0.98 0.89 -3.90
N LEU A 119 1.42 -0.38 -3.88
CA LEU A 119 0.96 -1.41 -4.83
C LEU A 119 -0.55 -1.67 -4.73
N THR A 120 -1.08 -1.71 -3.50
CA THR A 120 -2.53 -1.80 -3.26
C THR A 120 -3.24 -0.59 -3.85
N ALA A 121 -2.70 0.62 -3.62
CA ALA A 121 -3.25 1.87 -4.15
C ALA A 121 -3.20 1.93 -5.69
N LEU A 122 -2.15 1.42 -6.34
CA LEU A 122 -2.09 1.29 -7.81
C LEU A 122 -3.23 0.41 -8.34
N THR A 123 -3.55 -0.67 -7.63
CA THR A 123 -4.67 -1.56 -8.00
C THR A 123 -6.03 -0.88 -7.79
N VAL A 124 -6.15 0.05 -6.84
CA VAL A 124 -7.38 0.86 -6.72
C VAL A 124 -7.42 1.95 -7.81
N ALA A 125 -6.27 2.51 -8.18
CA ALA A 125 -6.16 3.60 -9.14
C ALA A 125 -6.67 3.21 -10.54
N ILE A 126 -6.56 1.94 -10.95
CA ILE A 126 -7.13 1.51 -12.24
C ILE A 126 -8.67 1.61 -12.28
N LEU A 127 -9.33 1.68 -11.13
CA LEU A 127 -10.79 1.87 -11.04
C LEU A 127 -11.19 3.35 -11.11
N MET A 128 -10.23 4.26 -10.92
CA MET A 128 -10.43 5.69 -11.10
C MET A 128 -10.46 6.04 -12.59
N PRO A 129 -11.02 7.19 -12.97
CA PRO A 129 -10.88 7.68 -14.32
C PRO A 129 -9.42 8.03 -14.68
N PRO A 130 -8.98 8.00 -15.96
CA PRO A 130 -7.57 8.14 -16.35
C PRO A 130 -6.84 9.34 -15.74
N GLN A 131 -7.44 10.52 -15.79
CA GLN A 131 -6.81 11.73 -15.26
C GLN A 131 -6.78 11.71 -13.72
N GLY A 132 -7.82 11.15 -13.10
CA GLY A 132 -7.90 10.91 -11.67
C GLY A 132 -6.85 9.93 -11.18
N ALA A 133 -6.66 8.82 -11.90
CA ALA A 133 -5.65 7.81 -11.62
C ALA A 133 -4.24 8.39 -11.73
N LEU A 134 -3.94 9.15 -12.80
CA LEU A 134 -2.63 9.79 -12.97
C LEU A 134 -2.34 10.76 -11.83
N PHE A 135 -3.29 11.65 -11.51
CA PHE A 135 -3.19 12.56 -10.36
C PHE A 135 -2.92 11.79 -9.07
N PHE A 136 -3.73 10.77 -8.79
CA PHE A 136 -3.66 9.99 -7.56
C PHE A 136 -2.33 9.26 -7.41
N VAL A 137 -1.88 8.55 -8.44
CA VAL A 137 -0.62 7.79 -8.43
C VAL A 137 0.58 8.71 -8.17
N VAL A 138 0.66 9.83 -8.91
CA VAL A 138 1.78 10.78 -8.77
C VAL A 138 1.78 11.45 -7.40
N THR A 139 0.64 11.97 -6.95
CA THR A 139 0.54 12.70 -5.68
C THR A 139 0.70 11.79 -4.48
N LEU A 140 0.11 10.59 -4.49
CA LEU A 140 0.29 9.61 -3.43
C LEU A 140 1.74 9.12 -3.38
N GLY A 141 2.36 8.85 -4.52
CA GLY A 141 3.77 8.45 -4.59
C GLY A 141 4.68 9.51 -3.98
N PHE A 142 4.48 10.78 -4.35
CA PHE A 142 5.21 11.90 -3.76
C PHE A 142 4.97 12.02 -2.24
N PHE A 143 3.72 11.89 -1.78
CA PHE A 143 3.39 11.96 -0.37
C PHE A 143 4.05 10.83 0.44
N ILE A 144 3.99 9.59 -0.05
CA ILE A 144 4.65 8.44 0.57
C ILE A 144 6.16 8.66 0.65
N LEU A 145 6.80 9.17 -0.40
CA LEU A 145 8.23 9.48 -0.37
C LEU A 145 8.57 10.51 0.71
N ARG A 146 7.72 11.53 0.92
CA ARG A 146 7.92 12.51 2.00
C ARG A 146 7.79 11.89 3.38
N LEU A 147 6.80 11.01 3.59
CA LEU A 147 6.63 10.26 4.84
C LEU A 147 7.85 9.39 5.13
N VAL A 148 8.30 8.62 4.13
CA VAL A 148 9.50 7.78 4.22
C VAL A 148 10.73 8.61 4.61
N LEU A 149 10.96 9.75 3.95
CA LEU A 149 12.11 10.61 4.26
C LEU A 149 12.08 11.17 5.68
N ALA A 150 10.90 11.46 6.20
CA ALA A 150 10.75 11.98 7.54
C ALA A 150 10.89 10.88 8.60
N GLU A 151 10.38 9.68 8.33
CA GLU A 151 10.57 8.50 9.18
C GLU A 151 12.05 8.08 9.22
N GLU A 152 12.74 8.08 8.06
CA GLU A 152 14.17 7.80 8.01
C GLU A 152 15.00 8.84 8.79
N SER A 153 14.61 10.12 8.77
CA SER A 153 15.26 11.16 9.58
C SER A 153 15.09 10.89 11.06
N PHE A 154 13.87 10.59 11.49
CA PHE A 154 13.56 10.30 12.89
C PHE A 154 14.30 9.06 13.40
N LEU A 155 14.35 7.99 12.60
CA LEU A 155 15.08 6.78 12.94
C LEU A 155 16.59 7.01 12.97
N ARG A 156 17.12 7.86 12.07
CA ARG A 156 18.53 8.25 12.09
C ARG A 156 18.91 8.97 13.38
N ASP A 157 18.08 9.90 13.84
CA ASP A 157 18.34 10.68 15.05
C ASP A 157 18.23 9.80 16.32
N LYS A 158 17.36 8.78 16.30
CA LYS A 158 17.16 7.87 17.44
C LYS A 158 18.13 6.70 17.52
N LEU A 159 18.46 6.09 16.39
CA LEU A 159 19.21 4.82 16.32
C LEU A 159 20.67 5.02 15.89
N ASN A 160 21.07 6.22 15.46
CA ASN A 160 22.47 6.61 15.17
C ASN A 160 23.22 5.59 14.28
N GLY A 161 24.41 5.14 14.72
CA GLY A 161 25.35 4.32 13.95
C GLY A 161 24.76 3.06 13.31
N PRO A 162 24.13 2.16 14.08
CA PRO A 162 23.49 0.94 13.55
C PRO A 162 22.52 1.19 12.39
N TYR A 163 21.75 2.29 12.47
CA TYR A 163 20.79 2.63 11.41
C TYR A 163 21.47 3.19 10.16
N LEU A 164 22.57 3.94 10.30
CA LEU A 164 23.34 4.42 9.15
C LEU A 164 23.92 3.26 8.34
N ASP A 165 24.42 2.22 9.00
CA ASP A 165 24.96 1.05 8.30
C ASP A 165 23.87 0.20 7.63
N TYR A 166 22.68 0.14 8.23
CA TYR A 166 21.50 -0.44 7.60
C TYR A 166 21.07 0.32 6.33
N VAL A 167 20.98 1.65 6.40
CA VAL A 167 20.57 2.52 5.28
C VAL A 167 21.53 2.41 4.09
N LYS A 168 22.84 2.21 4.33
CA LYS A 168 23.85 2.00 3.28
C LYS A 168 23.66 0.68 2.51
N ARG A 169 23.12 -0.36 3.16
CA ARG A 169 23.04 -1.71 2.59
C ARG A 169 21.69 -2.03 1.96
N VAL A 170 20.61 -1.56 2.57
CA VAL A 170 19.22 -1.84 2.14
C VAL A 170 18.70 -0.69 1.27
N PRO A 171 18.07 -0.96 0.11
CA PRO A 171 17.50 0.09 -0.75
C PRO A 171 16.22 0.70 -0.17
N ARG A 172 15.91 1.94 -0.57
CA ARG A 172 14.73 2.68 -0.09
C ARG A 172 13.43 2.30 -0.80
N ILE A 173 13.48 2.22 -2.14
CA ILE A 173 12.29 2.18 -3.01
C ILE A 173 12.13 0.79 -3.62
N LEU A 174 13.09 0.37 -4.45
CA LEU A 174 13.03 -0.91 -5.14
C LEU A 174 13.59 -2.02 -4.24
N PRO A 175 12.80 -3.08 -3.95
CA PRO A 175 13.27 -4.17 -3.11
C PRO A 175 14.41 -4.91 -3.80
N SER A 176 15.44 -5.24 -3.03
CA SER A 176 16.50 -6.13 -3.51
C SER A 176 15.96 -7.56 -3.59
N PRO A 177 16.26 -8.32 -4.66
CA PRO A 177 15.89 -9.73 -4.73
C PRO A 177 16.59 -10.58 -3.66
N TRP A 178 17.73 -10.11 -3.13
CA TRP A 178 18.52 -10.80 -2.11
C TRP A 178 18.48 -10.02 -0.78
N PRO A 179 18.49 -10.71 0.38
CA PRO A 179 18.59 -10.03 1.65
C PRO A 179 19.96 -9.34 1.80
N ARG A 180 19.95 -8.04 2.11
CA ARG A 180 21.16 -7.20 2.14
C ARG A 180 21.87 -7.15 3.49
N VAL A 181 21.20 -7.65 4.54
CA VAL A 181 21.69 -7.66 5.92
C VAL A 181 21.35 -8.99 6.61
N PRO A 182 22.12 -9.42 7.62
CA PRO A 182 21.76 -10.55 8.48
C PRO A 182 20.42 -10.32 9.18
N SER A 183 19.69 -11.40 9.48
CA SER A 183 18.41 -11.27 10.19
C SER A 183 18.64 -10.87 11.64
N SER A 184 17.87 -9.89 12.14
CA SER A 184 17.73 -9.68 13.57
C SER A 184 16.97 -10.86 14.21
N ALA A 185 17.04 -10.99 15.55
CA ALA A 185 16.41 -12.07 16.32
C ALA A 185 14.87 -11.99 16.41
N THR A 186 14.23 -11.23 15.52
CA THR A 186 12.78 -10.99 15.52
C THR A 186 12.04 -12.18 14.91
N ARG A 187 11.04 -12.71 15.62
CA ARG A 187 10.19 -13.79 15.13
C ARG A 187 8.92 -13.22 14.47
N PRO A 188 8.44 -13.82 13.37
CA PRO A 188 7.24 -13.35 12.69
C PRO A 188 5.97 -13.80 13.41
N HIS A 189 5.04 -12.86 13.61
CA HIS A 189 3.70 -13.12 14.11
C HIS A 189 2.70 -13.08 12.94
N TRP A 190 2.70 -14.14 12.14
CA TRP A 190 1.92 -14.20 10.89
C TRP A 190 0.42 -14.00 11.08
N PHE A 191 -0.14 -14.55 12.16
CA PHE A 191 -1.57 -14.40 12.46
C PHE A 191 -1.94 -12.95 12.77
N ASP A 192 -1.12 -12.25 13.55
CA ASP A 192 -1.32 -10.83 13.83
C ASP A 192 -1.16 -9.97 12.57
N GLY A 193 -0.18 -10.31 11.71
CA GLY A 193 0.00 -9.67 10.41
C GLY A 193 -1.21 -9.85 9.48
N LEU A 194 -1.77 -11.06 9.42
CA LEU A 194 -2.93 -11.38 8.61
C LEU A 194 -4.19 -10.61 9.08
N LEU A 195 -4.43 -10.59 10.39
CA LEU A 195 -5.57 -9.89 11.00
C LEU A 195 -5.45 -8.37 10.86
N ALA A 196 -4.25 -7.82 11.03
CA ALA A 196 -4.01 -6.39 10.87
C ALA A 196 -4.21 -5.93 9.42
N GLU A 197 -3.91 -6.80 8.46
CA GLU A 197 -3.95 -6.52 7.01
C GLU A 197 -5.16 -7.13 6.30
N THR A 198 -6.29 -7.16 7.01
CA THR A 198 -7.59 -7.65 6.48
C THR A 198 -8.07 -6.86 5.26
N PHE A 199 -7.90 -5.53 5.24
CA PHE A 199 -8.29 -4.72 4.09
C PHE A 199 -7.58 -5.11 2.78
N PRO A 200 -6.24 -5.02 2.66
CA PRO A 200 -5.56 -5.30 1.41
C PRO A 200 -5.74 -6.76 0.98
N LEU A 201 -5.85 -7.70 1.92
CA LEU A 201 -6.11 -9.10 1.61
C LEU A 201 -7.53 -9.31 1.07
N ALA A 202 -8.56 -8.81 1.78
CA ALA A 202 -9.95 -8.93 1.34
C ALA A 202 -10.15 -8.25 -0.02
N PHE A 203 -9.57 -7.07 -0.20
CA PHE A 203 -9.59 -6.37 -1.48
C PHE A 203 -8.93 -7.19 -2.59
N ALA A 204 -7.74 -7.75 -2.39
CA ALA A 204 -7.08 -8.58 -3.40
C ALA A 204 -7.92 -9.80 -3.81
N ILE A 205 -8.54 -10.49 -2.83
CA ILE A 205 -9.42 -11.63 -3.09
C ILE A 205 -10.68 -11.20 -3.84
N CYS A 206 -11.39 -10.16 -3.36
CA CYS A 206 -12.59 -9.65 -4.01
C CYS A 206 -12.29 -9.18 -5.43
N PHE A 207 -11.17 -8.48 -5.65
CA PHE A 207 -10.74 -8.05 -6.97
C PHE A 207 -10.50 -9.25 -7.89
N ALA A 208 -9.76 -10.27 -7.43
CA ALA A 208 -9.46 -11.46 -8.21
C ALA A 208 -10.70 -12.27 -8.61
N VAL A 209 -11.75 -12.28 -7.77
CA VAL A 209 -13.01 -12.97 -8.07
C VAL A 209 -13.89 -12.13 -8.99
N LEU A 210 -14.05 -10.83 -8.68
CA LEU A 210 -15.01 -9.96 -9.35
C LEU A 210 -14.49 -9.38 -10.67
N ALA A 211 -13.18 -9.32 -10.90
CA ALA A 211 -12.63 -8.71 -12.12
C ALA A 211 -13.08 -9.42 -13.40
N TRP A 212 -13.38 -10.72 -13.33
CA TRP A 212 -13.90 -11.50 -14.46
C TRP A 212 -15.36 -11.20 -14.81
N ARG A 213 -16.04 -10.37 -14.01
CA ARG A 213 -17.37 -9.83 -14.34
C ARG A 213 -17.30 -8.61 -15.25
N TYR A 214 -16.10 -8.11 -15.55
CA TYR A 214 -15.86 -6.98 -16.46
C TYR A 214 -16.69 -5.73 -16.15
N ASN A 215 -16.96 -5.51 -14.86
CA ASN A 215 -17.77 -4.41 -14.36
C ASN A 215 -16.99 -3.62 -13.31
N SER A 216 -16.48 -2.45 -13.72
CA SER A 216 -15.69 -1.57 -12.86
C SER A 216 -16.51 -1.00 -11.69
N HIS A 217 -17.82 -0.79 -11.86
CA HIS A 217 -18.68 -0.32 -10.77
C HIS A 217 -18.77 -1.35 -9.63
N LEU A 218 -18.92 -2.64 -9.97
CA LEU A 218 -18.90 -3.73 -8.97
C LEU A 218 -17.54 -3.80 -8.25
N LEU A 219 -16.43 -3.63 -8.97
CA LEU A 219 -15.10 -3.59 -8.37
C LEU A 219 -14.94 -2.38 -7.42
N THR A 220 -15.41 -1.19 -7.81
CA THR A 220 -15.38 0.00 -6.95
C THR A 220 -16.22 -0.20 -5.69
N GLN A 221 -17.41 -0.79 -5.80
CA GLN A 221 -18.24 -1.13 -4.63
C GLN A 221 -17.52 -2.13 -3.70
N SER A 222 -16.81 -3.10 -4.27
CA SER A 222 -16.03 -4.06 -3.48
C SER A 222 -14.94 -3.40 -2.64
N VAL A 223 -14.30 -2.32 -3.13
CA VAL A 223 -13.32 -1.54 -2.35
C VAL A 223 -13.96 -0.98 -1.09
N ILE A 224 -15.15 -0.36 -1.23
CA ILE A 224 -15.88 0.26 -0.11
C ILE A 224 -16.30 -0.82 0.89
N ILE A 225 -16.83 -1.95 0.41
CA ILE A 225 -17.26 -3.07 1.26
C ILE A 225 -16.07 -3.66 2.01
N CYS A 226 -14.94 -3.92 1.34
CA CYS A 226 -13.73 -4.45 1.97
C CYS A 226 -13.18 -3.47 3.01
N PHE A 227 -13.23 -2.16 2.72
CA PHE A 227 -12.80 -1.12 3.65
C PHE A 227 -13.69 -1.12 4.90
N GLY A 228 -15.01 -1.07 4.74
CA GLY A 228 -15.96 -1.13 5.85
C GLY A 228 -15.82 -2.41 6.69
N GLY A 229 -15.72 -3.57 6.02
CA GLY A 229 -15.50 -4.86 6.68
C GLY A 229 -14.19 -4.91 7.47
N SER A 230 -13.12 -4.32 6.95
CA SER A 230 -11.83 -4.25 7.67
C SER A 230 -11.90 -3.41 8.94
N LEU A 231 -12.72 -2.35 8.96
CA LEU A 231 -12.95 -1.54 10.16
C LEU A 231 -13.71 -2.35 11.22
N ILE A 232 -14.70 -3.13 10.81
CA ILE A 232 -15.46 -4.01 11.70
C ILE A 232 -14.52 -5.07 12.32
N VAL A 233 -13.73 -5.76 11.50
CA VAL A 233 -12.78 -6.77 12.01
C VAL A 233 -11.82 -6.14 13.01
N ARG A 234 -11.28 -4.95 12.72
CA ARG A 234 -10.40 -4.23 13.64
C ARG A 234 -11.10 -3.79 14.94
N ALA A 235 -12.38 -3.44 14.88
CA ALA A 235 -13.16 -3.09 16.06
C ALA A 235 -13.50 -4.31 16.94
N MET A 236 -13.67 -5.50 16.33
CA MET A 236 -14.00 -6.74 17.04
C MET A 236 -12.77 -7.45 17.63
N LEU A 237 -11.56 -7.16 17.14
CA LEU A 237 -10.34 -7.68 17.73
C LEU A 237 -10.09 -6.95 19.05
N PRO A 238 -10.10 -7.63 20.22
CA PRO A 238 -9.80 -7.00 21.48
C PRO A 238 -8.41 -6.35 21.38
N GLY A 239 -8.30 -5.10 21.80
CA GLY A 239 -7.03 -4.39 21.85
C GLY A 239 -6.05 -5.22 22.65
N ARG A 240 -5.16 -5.97 21.97
CA ARG A 240 -4.06 -6.66 22.62
C ARG A 240 -3.10 -5.57 23.09
N HIS A 241 -3.35 -5.09 24.30
CA HIS A 241 -2.33 -4.41 25.07
C HIS A 241 -1.08 -5.31 25.07
N PRO A 242 0.11 -4.75 24.81
CA PRO A 242 1.34 -5.47 25.04
C PRO A 242 1.48 -5.66 26.56
N ASP A 243 0.85 -6.71 27.10
CA ASP A 243 1.05 -7.08 28.50
C ASP A 243 2.48 -7.61 28.65
N GLY A 244 3.29 -6.87 29.41
CA GLY A 244 4.59 -7.36 29.85
C GLY A 244 5.58 -6.40 30.50
N VAL A 245 5.24 -5.16 30.90
CA VAL A 245 6.07 -4.28 31.78
C VAL A 245 5.11 -3.20 32.33
N LEU A 246 4.69 -3.05 33.59
CA LEU A 246 5.00 -3.59 34.92
C LEU A 246 3.70 -3.52 35.75
N SER A 247 3.39 -4.59 36.49
CA SER A 247 2.64 -4.46 37.74
C SER A 247 3.63 -4.37 38.88
N LYS A 248 3.45 -3.37 39.75
CA LYS A 248 4.21 -3.01 40.95
C LYS A 248 5.46 -2.17 40.72
#